data_AF-A0A4Y2WHI1-F1
#
_entry.id   AF-A0A4Y2WHI1-F1
#
_cell.length_a   1.000
_cell.length_b   1.000
_cell.length_c   1.000
_cell.angle_alpha   90.00
_cell.angle_beta   90.00
_cell.angle_gamma   90.00
#
_symmetry.space_group_name_H-M   'P 1'
#
loop_
_entity.id
_entity.type
_entity.pdbx_description
1 polymer ?
#
loop_
_entity_poly.entity_id
_entity_poly.type
_entity_poly.pdbx_seq_one_letter_code
_entity_poly.pdbx_strand_id
1 'polypeptide(L)'
;MRKISKGGVAIECRSSKDLDKLVKEINSNPKVAGTLEAKCPLKKLPRIIIYNVDRGVTKEELVEKISAQNDIKDQAIKILFRMNGRNRDSCHWVLEAEPQEFKRILKKGKLSFEWSRLSLLEFVRPIRCYKCNQYGHISTRCDANETCPRCGEEGHKGQECEQPENCTSCTAANKKHNKSYDTGHAVTNGDCPTFLHEIAELKKRINYGP
;
A
#
# COMPACT_ATOMS: atom_id res chain seq x y z
N MET A 1 3.31 -25.92 -3.50
CA MET A 1 4.12 -25.26 -4.54
C MET A 1 3.20 -24.52 -5.50
N ARG A 2 3.34 -23.21 -5.66
CA ARG A 2 2.47 -22.34 -6.46
C ARG A 2 3.29 -21.63 -7.53
N LYS A 3 2.86 -21.63 -8.79
CA LYS A 3 3.56 -20.88 -9.85
C LYS A 3 3.36 -19.37 -9.66
N ILE A 4 4.42 -18.59 -9.81
CA ILE A 4 4.44 -17.12 -9.75
C ILE A 4 4.71 -16.58 -11.16
N SER A 5 4.31 -15.34 -11.44
CA SER A 5 4.67 -14.61 -12.66
C SER A 5 6.18 -14.65 -12.92
N LYS A 6 6.58 -14.69 -14.21
CA LYS A 6 7.98 -14.78 -14.68
C LYS A 6 8.67 -16.13 -14.40
N GLY A 7 7.91 -17.23 -14.36
CA GLY A 7 8.49 -18.58 -14.24
C GLY A 7 8.97 -18.96 -12.83
N GLY A 8 8.68 -18.15 -11.81
CA GLY A 8 9.03 -18.46 -10.42
C GLY A 8 8.12 -19.53 -9.81
N VAL A 9 8.63 -20.24 -8.79
CA VAL A 9 7.87 -21.22 -8.00
C VAL A 9 7.89 -20.80 -6.53
N ALA A 10 6.72 -20.62 -5.95
CA ALA A 10 6.53 -20.41 -4.52
C ALA A 10 6.52 -21.76 -3.80
N ILE A 11 7.39 -21.92 -2.81
CA ILE A 11 7.42 -23.09 -1.92
C ILE A 11 6.96 -22.61 -0.54
N GLU A 12 5.95 -23.28 0.01
CA GLU A 12 5.46 -23.03 1.36
C GLU A 12 5.97 -24.17 2.25
N CYS A 13 6.69 -23.83 3.32
CA CYS A 13 7.21 -24.79 4.29
C CYS A 13 6.56 -24.55 5.64
N ARG A 14 6.36 -25.63 6.41
CA ARG A 14 5.74 -25.58 7.74
C ARG A 14 6.67 -25.04 8.83
N SER A 15 7.99 -25.08 8.62
CA SER A 15 9.01 -24.67 9.59
C SER A 15 9.93 -23.62 8.99
N SER A 16 10.26 -22.58 9.76
CA SER A 16 11.24 -21.56 9.38
C SER A 16 12.62 -22.17 9.15
N LYS A 17 13.00 -23.20 9.94
CA LYS A 17 14.29 -23.89 9.81
C LYS A 17 14.42 -24.63 8.48
N ASP A 18 13.33 -25.18 7.96
CA ASP A 18 13.34 -25.90 6.67
C ASP A 18 13.44 -24.91 5.50
N LEU A 19 12.84 -23.73 5.65
CA LEU A 19 12.99 -22.61 4.71
C LEU A 19 14.44 -22.16 4.62
N ASP A 20 15.11 -21.93 5.76
CA ASP A 20 16.51 -21.52 5.79
C ASP A 20 17.43 -22.58 5.17
N LYS A 21 17.15 -23.87 5.42
CA LYS A 21 17.88 -24.98 4.78
C LYS A 21 17.67 -24.98 3.27
N LEU A 22 16.44 -24.85 2.79
CA LEU A 22 16.13 -24.84 1.36
C LEU A 22 16.79 -23.65 0.64
N VAL A 23 16.79 -22.47 1.25
CA VAL A 23 17.47 -21.29 0.68
C VAL A 23 18.97 -21.53 0.59
N LYS A 24 19.59 -22.13 1.61
CA LYS A 24 21.01 -22.48 1.59
C LYS A 24 21.31 -23.53 0.54
N GLU A 25 20.59 -24.65 0.52
CA GLU A 25 20.80 -25.76 -0.42
C GLU A 25 20.64 -25.34 -1.89
N ILE A 26 19.64 -24.53 -2.20
CA ILE A 26 19.39 -24.08 -3.58
C ILE A 26 20.48 -23.09 -4.03
N ASN A 27 20.88 -22.17 -3.17
CA ASN A 27 21.90 -21.17 -3.51
C ASN A 27 23.32 -21.73 -3.48
N SER A 28 23.58 -22.78 -2.69
CA SER A 28 24.88 -23.48 -2.62
C SER A 28 25.12 -24.46 -3.76
N ASN A 29 24.08 -24.85 -4.53
CA ASN A 29 24.24 -25.84 -5.59
C ASN A 29 24.70 -25.18 -6.91
N PRO A 30 25.94 -25.42 -7.37
CA PRO A 30 26.51 -24.76 -8.54
C PRO A 30 25.82 -25.14 -9.86
N LYS A 31 25.09 -26.27 -9.91
CA LYS A 31 24.29 -26.67 -11.07
C LYS A 31 23.00 -25.86 -11.25
N VAL A 32 22.55 -25.20 -10.19
CA VAL A 32 21.24 -24.54 -10.12
C VAL A 32 21.38 -23.02 -9.94
N ALA A 33 22.50 -22.57 -9.38
CA ALA A 33 22.81 -21.15 -9.15
C ALA A 33 22.75 -20.27 -10.42
N GLY A 34 22.96 -20.85 -11.62
CA GLY A 34 22.83 -20.13 -12.89
C GLY A 34 21.39 -19.97 -13.41
N THR A 35 20.42 -20.75 -12.89
CA THR A 35 19.06 -20.87 -13.45
C THR A 35 17.96 -20.55 -12.44
N LEU A 36 18.17 -20.83 -11.16
CA LEU A 36 17.19 -20.61 -10.10
C LEU A 36 17.85 -19.92 -8.90
N GLU A 37 17.18 -18.88 -8.41
CA GLU A 37 17.61 -18.14 -7.22
C GLU A 37 16.52 -18.27 -6.15
N ALA A 38 16.85 -18.90 -5.02
CA ALA A 38 15.93 -19.04 -3.91
C ALA A 38 16.02 -17.80 -3.01
N LYS A 39 14.95 -17.01 -2.98
CA LYS A 39 14.79 -15.87 -2.07
C LYS A 39 13.55 -16.03 -1.22
N CYS A 40 13.70 -15.80 0.07
CA CYS A 40 12.55 -15.49 0.91
C CYS A 40 11.99 -14.13 0.45
N PRO A 41 10.67 -14.02 0.17
CA PRO A 41 10.08 -12.74 -0.17
C PRO A 41 10.23 -11.80 1.03
N LEU A 42 11.08 -10.78 0.87
CA LEU A 42 11.23 -9.73 1.87
C LEU A 42 9.89 -9.01 2.00
N LYS A 43 9.40 -8.93 3.24
CA LYS A 43 8.24 -8.10 3.57
C LYS A 43 8.54 -6.65 3.22
N LYS A 44 7.52 -5.92 2.77
CA LYS A 44 7.68 -4.51 2.42
C LYS A 44 7.94 -3.70 3.69
N LEU A 45 8.81 -2.70 3.61
CA LEU A 45 8.98 -1.75 4.69
C LEU A 45 7.73 -0.87 4.83
N PRO A 46 7.43 -0.37 6.04
CA PRO A 46 6.29 0.46 6.29
C PRO A 46 6.45 1.83 5.62
N ARG A 47 5.32 2.45 5.29
CA ARG A 47 5.27 3.71 4.54
C ARG A 47 4.57 4.78 5.35
N ILE A 48 5.05 6.01 5.24
CA ILE A 48 4.51 7.19 5.88
C ILE A 48 4.14 8.18 4.80
N ILE A 49 2.98 8.83 4.96
CA ILE A 49 2.60 10.00 4.19
C ILE A 49 2.79 11.24 5.05
N ILE A 50 3.48 12.24 4.49
CA ILE A 50 3.66 13.57 5.07
C ILE A 50 2.73 14.52 4.32
N TYR A 51 1.90 15.25 5.05
CA TYR A 51 0.94 16.20 4.50
C TYR A 51 1.48 17.63 4.50
N ASN A 52 0.97 18.44 3.56
CA ASN A 52 1.19 19.89 3.46
C ASN A 52 2.66 20.33 3.31
N VAL A 53 3.43 19.64 2.48
CA VAL A 53 4.78 20.07 2.09
C VAL A 53 4.66 21.05 0.92
N ASP A 54 5.50 22.08 0.90
CA ASP A 54 5.57 23.01 -0.24
C ASP A 54 5.93 22.28 -1.55
N ARG A 55 5.33 22.71 -2.65
CA ARG A 55 5.51 22.13 -3.98
C ARG A 55 6.92 22.33 -4.56
N GLY A 56 7.62 23.38 -4.14
CA GLY A 56 8.97 23.71 -4.57
C GLY A 56 10.06 22.80 -3.99
N VAL A 57 9.75 22.05 -2.93
CA VAL A 57 10.72 21.18 -2.25
C VAL A 57 11.10 19.99 -3.12
N THR A 58 12.41 19.79 -3.32
CA THR A 58 12.95 18.64 -4.03
C THR A 58 13.05 17.40 -3.14
N LYS A 59 13.28 16.23 -3.74
CA LYS A 59 13.38 14.98 -3.01
C LYS A 59 14.61 14.98 -2.10
N GLU A 60 15.70 15.53 -2.59
CA GLU A 60 17.01 15.60 -1.94
C GLU A 60 16.96 16.51 -0.71
N GLU A 61 16.44 17.73 -0.88
CA GLU A 61 16.25 18.68 0.22
C GLU A 61 15.32 18.12 1.30
N LEU A 62 14.30 17.35 0.90
CA LEU A 62 13.37 16.74 1.83
C LEU A 62 14.08 15.73 2.73
N VAL A 63 14.95 14.86 2.18
CA VAL A 63 15.70 13.88 2.99
C VAL A 63 16.64 14.60 3.94
N GLU A 64 17.48 15.50 3.43
CA GLU A 64 18.50 16.19 4.23
C GLU A 64 17.90 16.93 5.43
N LYS A 65 16.84 17.73 5.19
CA LYS A 65 16.18 18.51 6.24
C LYS A 65 15.47 17.62 7.26
N ILE A 66 14.80 16.55 6.80
CA ILE A 66 14.11 15.62 7.70
C ILE A 66 15.10 14.91 8.60
N SER A 67 16.18 14.37 8.03
CA SER A 67 17.21 13.65 8.77
C SER A 67 17.89 14.54 9.81
N ALA A 68 18.29 15.76 9.40
CA ALA A 68 18.97 16.71 10.28
C ALA A 68 18.09 17.19 11.44
N GLN A 69 16.81 17.49 11.19
CA GLN A 69 15.92 18.08 12.22
C GLN A 69 15.27 17.04 13.14
N ASN A 70 15.16 15.78 12.72
CA ASN A 70 14.40 14.76 13.46
C ASN A 70 15.27 13.65 14.06
N ASP A 71 16.61 13.73 13.89
CA ASP A 71 17.59 12.73 14.32
C ASP A 71 17.30 11.35 13.72
N ILE A 72 17.14 11.32 12.40
CA ILE A 72 16.85 10.10 11.64
C ILE A 72 18.03 9.81 10.73
N LYS A 73 18.42 8.54 10.63
CA LYS A 73 19.50 8.10 9.74
C LYS A 73 19.05 8.21 8.28
N ASP A 74 19.87 8.81 7.42
CA ASP A 74 19.58 8.98 5.98
C ASP A 74 19.26 7.66 5.27
N GLN A 75 20.00 6.60 5.61
CA GLN A 75 19.81 5.28 5.03
C GLN A 75 18.49 4.60 5.45
N ALA A 76 17.87 5.08 6.53
CA ALA A 76 16.65 4.51 7.06
C ALA A 76 15.38 5.02 6.35
N ILE A 77 15.48 6.06 5.51
CA ILE A 77 14.35 6.66 4.80
C ILE A 77 14.59 6.65 3.29
N LYS A 78 13.58 6.18 2.54
CA LYS A 78 13.54 6.26 1.08
C LYS A 78 12.27 6.94 0.61
N ILE A 79 12.39 8.10 -0.02
CA ILE A 79 11.23 8.76 -0.63
C ILE A 79 10.80 7.99 -1.90
N LEU A 80 9.50 7.70 -2.00
CA LEU A 80 8.90 6.95 -3.10
C LEU A 80 8.33 7.89 -4.17
N PHE A 81 7.32 8.67 -3.83
CA PHE A 81 6.63 9.56 -4.75
C PHE A 81 5.94 10.71 -4.01
N ARG A 82 5.62 11.77 -4.75
CA ARG A 82 4.76 12.86 -4.29
C ARG A 82 3.36 12.73 -4.89
N MET A 83 2.36 13.14 -4.13
CA MET A 83 0.97 13.29 -4.54
C MET A 83 0.60 14.76 -4.44
N ASN A 84 -0.25 15.23 -5.35
CA ASN A 84 -0.77 16.59 -5.26
C ASN A 84 -1.72 16.69 -4.05
N GLY A 85 -1.58 17.77 -3.28
CA GLY A 85 -2.54 18.11 -2.24
C GLY A 85 -3.83 18.64 -2.83
N ARG A 86 -4.79 18.97 -1.95
CA ARG A 86 -6.02 19.67 -2.35
C ARG A 86 -5.75 21.11 -2.79
N ASN A 87 -4.74 21.75 -2.19
CA ASN A 87 -4.34 23.12 -2.53
C ASN A 87 -3.28 23.09 -3.63
N ARG A 88 -3.24 24.14 -4.46
CA ARG A 88 -2.29 24.24 -5.59
C ARG A 88 -0.83 24.33 -5.14
N ASP A 89 -0.60 24.84 -3.93
CA ASP A 89 0.73 25.10 -3.39
C ASP A 89 1.24 23.99 -2.46
N SER A 90 0.40 22.99 -2.13
CA SER A 90 0.77 21.91 -1.23
C SER A 90 0.82 20.54 -1.91
N CYS A 91 1.81 19.75 -1.51
CA CYS A 91 2.04 18.38 -1.93
C CYS A 91 2.06 17.45 -0.70
N HIS A 92 1.84 16.17 -0.95
CA HIS A 92 1.97 15.11 0.03
C HIS A 92 3.09 14.17 -0.41
N TRP A 93 4.01 13.86 0.50
CA TRP A 93 5.14 12.99 0.19
C TRP A 93 4.95 11.64 0.84
N VAL A 94 5.16 10.58 0.07
CA VAL A 94 5.14 9.21 0.59
C VAL A 94 6.58 8.71 0.66
N LEU A 95 6.98 8.32 1.86
CA LEU A 95 8.29 7.74 2.15
C LEU A 95 8.16 6.33 2.72
N GLU A 96 9.18 5.54 2.49
CA GLU A 96 9.38 4.22 3.08
C GLU A 96 10.44 4.38 4.18
N ALA A 97 10.17 3.83 5.36
CA ALA A 97 11.04 3.98 6.53
C ALA A 97 11.37 2.62 7.14
N GLU A 98 12.56 2.49 7.73
CA GLU A 98 12.88 1.32 8.56
C GLU A 98 11.94 1.21 9.77
N PRO A 99 11.67 0.00 10.28
CA PRO A 99 10.62 -0.18 11.28
C PRO A 99 10.88 0.52 12.61
N GLN A 100 12.14 0.64 13.02
CA GLN A 100 12.52 1.34 14.25
C GLN A 100 12.20 2.84 14.15
N GLU A 101 12.64 3.47 13.05
CA GLU A 101 12.39 4.90 12.81
C GLU A 101 10.91 5.16 12.54
N PHE A 102 10.23 4.28 11.83
CA PHE A 102 8.78 4.36 11.61
C PHE A 102 7.99 4.48 12.92
N LYS A 103 8.29 3.64 13.91
CA LYS A 103 7.66 3.69 15.24
C LYS A 103 7.98 5.01 15.97
N ARG A 104 9.23 5.48 15.89
CA ARG A 104 9.66 6.75 16.51
C ARG A 104 8.93 7.95 15.89
N ILE A 105 8.83 8.00 14.56
CA ILE A 105 8.16 9.06 13.82
C ILE A 105 6.66 9.09 14.13
N LEU A 106 5.99 7.93 14.10
CA LEU A 106 4.57 7.85 14.43
C LEU A 106 4.27 8.21 15.89
N LYS A 107 5.14 7.84 16.84
CA LYS A 107 4.97 8.22 18.26
C LYS A 107 5.08 9.72 18.47
N LYS A 108 5.94 10.41 17.72
CA LYS A 108 6.01 11.88 17.72
C LYS A 108 4.77 12.51 17.07
N GLY A 109 4.20 11.87 16.05
CA GLY A 109 2.96 12.27 15.36
C GLY A 109 3.06 13.52 14.48
N LYS A 110 4.10 14.33 14.65
CA LYS A 110 4.44 15.49 13.82
C LYS A 110 5.92 15.44 13.46
N LEU A 111 6.24 15.89 12.26
CA LEU A 111 7.60 16.00 11.76
C LEU A 111 8.00 17.47 11.69
N SER A 112 9.19 17.81 12.19
CA SER A 112 9.75 19.14 11.98
C SER A 112 10.32 19.22 10.57
N PHE A 113 9.94 20.26 9.82
CA PHE A 113 10.50 20.58 8.53
C PHE A 113 10.60 22.10 8.39
N GLU A 114 11.83 22.61 8.33
CA GLU A 114 12.15 24.04 8.36
C GLU A 114 11.53 24.72 9.60
N TRP A 115 10.62 25.67 9.38
CA TRP A 115 9.87 26.42 10.39
C TRP A 115 8.47 25.85 10.65
N SER A 116 8.15 24.71 10.03
CA SER A 116 6.82 24.12 10.04
C SER A 116 6.78 22.77 10.74
N ARG A 117 5.62 22.45 11.31
CA ARG A 117 5.30 21.12 11.84
C ARG A 117 4.36 20.40 10.89
N LEU A 118 4.87 19.42 10.18
CA LEU A 118 4.12 18.64 9.21
C LEU A 118 3.38 17.49 9.90
N SER A 119 2.14 17.28 9.48
CA SER A 119 1.34 16.14 9.94
C SER A 119 1.70 14.91 9.12
N LEU A 120 1.76 13.76 9.78
CA LEU A 120 2.12 12.50 9.16
C LEU A 120 1.16 11.40 9.57
N LEU A 121 0.94 10.44 8.68
CA LEU A 121 0.16 9.23 8.97
C LEU A 121 0.82 8.02 8.31
N GLU A 122 0.45 6.83 8.81
CA GLU A 122 0.76 5.58 8.13
C GLU A 122 0.09 5.55 6.75
N PHE A 123 0.86 5.23 5.72
CA PHE A 123 0.35 5.08 4.35
C PHE A 123 0.11 3.61 4.01
N VAL A 124 -1.10 3.13 4.30
CA VAL A 124 -1.59 1.83 3.84
C VAL A 124 -2.84 2.05 3.01
N ARG A 125 -2.69 2.04 1.69
CA ARG A 125 -3.80 2.22 0.75
C ARG A 125 -3.91 1.04 -0.21
N PRO A 126 -5.00 0.26 -0.16
CA PRO A 126 -5.24 -0.76 -1.17
C PRO A 126 -5.51 -0.13 -2.53
N ILE A 127 -5.02 -0.81 -3.56
CA ILE A 127 -5.23 -0.39 -4.95
C ILE A 127 -6.70 -0.68 -5.29
N ARG A 128 -7.44 0.37 -5.62
CA ARG A 128 -8.81 0.29 -6.11
C ARG A 128 -8.84 0.62 -7.60
N CYS A 129 -9.49 -0.21 -8.38
CA CYS A 129 -9.76 0.07 -9.78
C CYS A 129 -10.83 1.16 -9.86
N TYR A 130 -10.57 2.25 -10.58
CA TYR A 130 -11.54 3.33 -10.72
C TYR A 130 -12.60 3.06 -11.81
N LYS A 131 -12.45 1.99 -12.60
CA LYS A 131 -13.48 1.54 -13.55
C LYS A 131 -14.55 0.71 -12.85
N CYS A 132 -14.19 -0.45 -12.32
CA CYS A 132 -15.15 -1.39 -11.71
C CYS A 132 -15.31 -1.24 -10.19
N ASN A 133 -14.57 -0.32 -9.57
CA ASN A 133 -14.58 -0.05 -8.13
C ASN A 133 -14.12 -1.20 -7.22
N GLN A 134 -13.58 -2.30 -7.77
CA GLN A 134 -13.02 -3.43 -7.03
C GLN A 134 -11.55 -3.22 -6.63
N TYR A 135 -11.09 -3.92 -5.59
CA TYR A 135 -9.71 -3.89 -5.13
C TYR A 135 -8.80 -4.88 -5.87
N GLY A 136 -7.49 -4.60 -5.88
CA GLY A 136 -6.45 -5.53 -6.34
C GLY A 136 -5.88 -5.28 -7.75
N HIS A 137 -6.47 -4.35 -8.53
CA HIS A 137 -5.96 -3.99 -9.85
C HIS A 137 -6.20 -2.52 -10.19
N ILE A 138 -5.49 -2.01 -11.20
CA ILE A 138 -5.61 -0.64 -11.71
C ILE A 138 -6.52 -0.60 -12.95
N SER A 139 -7.10 0.57 -13.22
CA SER A 139 -8.05 0.77 -14.33
C SER A 139 -7.52 0.40 -15.72
N THR A 140 -6.20 0.49 -15.94
CA THR A 140 -5.57 0.13 -17.23
C THR A 140 -5.49 -1.38 -17.46
N ARG A 141 -5.64 -2.19 -16.40
CA ARG A 141 -5.67 -3.67 -16.47
C ARG A 141 -7.07 -4.22 -16.18
N CYS A 142 -8.09 -3.40 -16.42
CA CYS A 142 -9.47 -3.74 -16.17
C CYS A 142 -10.23 -3.76 -17.48
N ASP A 143 -10.81 -4.92 -17.80
CA ASP A 143 -11.62 -5.17 -18.99
C ASP A 143 -13.11 -4.93 -18.75
N ALA A 144 -13.50 -4.61 -17.50
CA ALA A 144 -14.88 -4.28 -17.16
C ALA A 144 -15.23 -2.83 -17.54
N ASN A 145 -16.53 -2.59 -17.71
CA ASN A 145 -17.08 -1.27 -17.93
C ASN A 145 -16.90 -0.36 -16.71
N GLU A 146 -16.98 0.95 -16.97
CA GLU A 146 -16.95 1.96 -15.92
C GLU A 146 -18.28 1.98 -15.16
N THR A 147 -18.20 1.78 -13.85
CA THR A 147 -19.34 1.80 -12.94
C THR A 147 -19.28 2.98 -11.99
N CYS A 148 -20.45 3.46 -11.58
CA CYS A 148 -20.60 4.53 -10.63
C CYS A 148 -20.02 4.10 -9.25
N PRO A 149 -19.15 4.92 -8.62
CA PRO A 149 -18.57 4.58 -7.31
C PRO A 149 -19.57 4.61 -6.15
N ARG A 150 -20.76 5.20 -6.34
CA ARG A 150 -21.81 5.27 -5.32
C ARG A 150 -22.79 4.10 -5.38
N CYS A 151 -23.37 3.82 -6.54
CA CYS A 151 -24.40 2.79 -6.71
C CYS A 151 -23.94 1.55 -7.48
N GLY A 152 -22.81 1.62 -8.18
CA GLY A 152 -22.27 0.50 -8.94
C GLY A 152 -22.86 0.28 -10.33
N GLU A 153 -23.79 1.12 -10.78
CA GLU A 153 -24.40 1.03 -12.10
C GLU A 153 -23.58 1.76 -13.17
N GLU A 154 -23.79 1.39 -14.43
CA GLU A 154 -23.14 1.99 -15.59
C GLU A 154 -23.91 3.21 -16.10
N GLY A 155 -23.28 4.02 -16.97
CA GLY A 155 -23.96 5.09 -17.71
C GLY A 155 -23.97 6.47 -17.06
N HIS A 156 -23.46 6.62 -15.83
CA HIS A 156 -23.33 7.93 -15.18
C HIS A 156 -22.11 8.00 -14.26
N LYS A 157 -21.68 9.23 -13.95
CA LYS A 157 -20.59 9.46 -12.98
C LYS A 157 -21.15 9.62 -11.57
N GLY A 158 -20.30 9.36 -10.58
CA GLY A 158 -20.68 9.49 -9.17
C GLY A 158 -21.18 10.88 -8.76
N GLN A 159 -20.92 11.96 -9.51
CA GLN A 159 -21.46 13.29 -9.22
C GLN A 159 -22.93 13.45 -9.65
N GLU A 160 -23.35 12.70 -10.66
CA GLU A 160 -24.67 12.75 -11.31
C GLU A 160 -25.56 11.59 -10.83
N CYS A 161 -25.17 10.90 -9.75
CA CYS A 161 -25.85 9.71 -9.27
C CYS A 161 -27.05 10.09 -8.39
N GLU A 162 -28.24 9.68 -8.82
CA GLU A 162 -29.51 9.82 -8.08
C GLU A 162 -29.95 8.50 -7.41
N GLN A 163 -29.22 7.41 -7.67
CA GLN A 163 -29.54 6.08 -7.16
C GLN A 163 -29.09 5.91 -5.70
N PRO A 164 -29.74 5.02 -4.93
CA PRO A 164 -29.29 4.69 -3.58
C PRO A 164 -27.87 4.13 -3.58
N GLU A 165 -27.15 4.37 -2.48
CA GLU A 165 -25.78 3.89 -2.34
C GLU A 165 -25.73 2.36 -2.28
N ASN A 166 -24.82 1.78 -3.05
CA ASN A 166 -24.57 0.35 -3.08
C ASN A 166 -23.09 0.06 -3.32
N CYS A 167 -22.45 -0.57 -2.33
CA CYS A 167 -21.03 -0.89 -2.37
C CYS A 167 -20.78 -2.10 -3.27
N THR A 168 -20.31 -1.88 -4.49
CA THR A 168 -19.97 -2.96 -5.44
C THR A 168 -18.91 -3.90 -4.90
N SER A 169 -17.93 -3.39 -4.15
CA SER A 169 -16.88 -4.21 -3.53
C SER A 169 -17.46 -5.17 -2.50
N CYS A 170 -18.32 -4.68 -1.59
CA CYS A 170 -18.98 -5.53 -0.58
C CYS A 170 -19.94 -6.53 -1.23
N THR A 171 -20.73 -6.10 -2.22
CA THR A 171 -21.62 -6.97 -2.97
C THR A 171 -20.86 -8.11 -3.67
N ALA A 172 -19.73 -7.81 -4.30
CA ALA A 172 -18.87 -8.82 -4.92
C ALA A 172 -18.23 -9.75 -3.88
N ALA A 173 -17.75 -9.21 -2.75
CA ALA A 173 -17.17 -10.00 -1.67
C ALA A 173 -18.19 -10.95 -1.03
N ASN A 174 -19.43 -10.49 -0.82
CA ASN A 174 -20.53 -11.31 -0.30
C ASN A 174 -20.82 -12.49 -1.22
N LYS A 175 -20.93 -12.25 -2.54
CA LYS A 175 -21.16 -13.31 -3.53
C LYS A 175 -19.99 -14.31 -3.62
N LYS A 176 -18.75 -13.82 -3.63
CA LYS A 176 -17.56 -14.65 -3.87
C LYS A 176 -17.10 -15.44 -2.64
N HIS A 177 -17.20 -14.82 -1.47
CA HIS A 177 -16.66 -15.35 -0.22
C HIS A 177 -17.73 -15.70 0.82
N ASN A 178 -19.00 -15.70 0.42
CA ASN A 178 -20.16 -15.97 1.26
C ASN A 178 -20.11 -15.15 2.57
N LYS A 179 -19.85 -13.85 2.41
CA LYS A 179 -19.80 -12.88 3.50
C LYS A 179 -21.14 -12.14 3.61
N SER A 180 -21.42 -11.58 4.78
CA SER A 180 -22.61 -10.78 5.07
C SER A 180 -22.24 -9.33 5.41
N TYR A 181 -21.43 -8.70 4.57
CA TYR A 181 -21.10 -7.29 4.73
C TYR A 181 -22.29 -6.41 4.36
N ASP A 182 -22.46 -5.30 5.09
CA ASP A 182 -23.37 -4.24 4.67
C ASP A 182 -22.95 -3.69 3.30
N THR A 183 -23.94 -3.41 2.45
CA THR A 183 -23.76 -2.88 1.10
C THR A 183 -24.39 -1.51 0.93
N GLY A 184 -25.14 -0.98 1.91
CA GLY A 184 -25.89 0.28 1.81
C GLY A 184 -25.03 1.55 1.93
N HIS A 185 -23.81 1.53 1.41
CA HIS A 185 -22.86 2.65 1.47
C HIS A 185 -22.05 2.76 0.17
N ALA A 186 -21.53 3.96 -0.13
CA ALA A 186 -20.63 4.14 -1.28
C ALA A 186 -19.28 3.42 -1.09
N VAL A 187 -18.69 2.92 -2.18
CA VAL A 187 -17.37 2.22 -2.14
C VAL A 187 -16.24 3.14 -1.66
N THR A 188 -16.43 4.45 -1.76
CA THR A 188 -15.47 5.47 -1.31
C THR A 188 -15.50 5.70 0.21
N ASN A 189 -16.46 5.13 0.93
CA ASN A 189 -16.54 5.28 2.38
C ASN A 189 -15.36 4.58 3.08
N GLY A 190 -14.75 5.28 4.05
CA GLY A 190 -13.62 4.76 4.83
C GLY A 190 -13.98 3.59 5.74
N ASP A 191 -15.26 3.47 6.11
CA ASP A 191 -15.77 2.41 6.98
C ASP A 191 -16.22 1.15 6.22
N CYS A 192 -15.97 1.09 4.90
CA CYS A 192 -16.30 -0.06 4.06
C CYS A 192 -15.60 -1.34 4.58
N PRO A 193 -16.35 -2.42 4.91
CA PRO A 193 -15.76 -3.65 5.44
C PRO A 193 -14.73 -4.30 4.52
N THR A 194 -14.98 -4.26 3.20
CA THR A 194 -14.04 -4.79 2.20
C THR A 194 -12.76 -3.96 2.16
N PHE A 195 -12.86 -2.63 2.31
CA PHE A 195 -11.70 -1.75 2.38
C PHE A 195 -10.84 -2.04 3.62
N LEU A 196 -11.47 -2.17 4.78
CA LEU A 196 -10.79 -2.51 6.04
C LEU A 196 -10.13 -3.90 5.97
N HIS A 197 -10.79 -4.87 5.35
CA HIS A 197 -10.22 -6.20 5.12
C HIS A 197 -8.95 -6.12 4.24
N GLU A 198 -9.01 -5.39 3.13
CA GLU A 198 -7.85 -5.21 2.25
C GLU A 198 -6.70 -4.45 2.93
N ILE A 199 -7.01 -3.46 3.78
CA ILE A 199 -6.00 -2.81 4.63
C ILE A 199 -5.34 -3.83 5.56
N ALA A 200 -6.13 -4.66 6.25
CA ALA A 200 -5.61 -5.67 7.17
C ALA A 200 -4.70 -6.68 6.45
N GLU A 201 -5.09 -7.13 5.26
CA GLU A 201 -4.27 -8.02 4.42
C GLU A 201 -2.97 -7.37 3.95
N LEU A 202 -2.99 -6.07 3.63
CA LEU A 202 -1.77 -5.33 3.31
C LEU A 202 -0.86 -5.17 4.53
N LYS A 203 -1.42 -4.89 5.70
CA LYS A 203 -0.65 -4.78 6.95
C LYS A 203 0.10 -6.08 7.29
N LYS A 204 -0.49 -7.25 7.04
CA LYS A 204 0.19 -8.56 7.23
C LYS A 204 1.44 -8.72 6.37
N ARG A 205 1.51 -8.04 5.22
CA ARG A 205 2.64 -8.10 4.28
C ARG A 205 3.72 -7.05 4.56
N ILE A 206 3.46 -6.12 5.49
CA ILE A 206 4.39 -5.07 5.90
C ILE A 206 5.21 -5.56 7.09
N ASN A 207 6.50 -5.25 7.08
CA ASN A 207 7.40 -5.53 8.20
C ASN A 207 7.41 -4.35 9.17
N TYR A 208 6.61 -4.41 10.23
CA TYR A 208 6.68 -3.42 11.32
C TYR A 208 7.83 -3.66 12.30
N GLY A 209 8.70 -4.65 12.04
CA GLY A 209 9.78 -5.03 12.94
C GLY A 209 9.27 -5.65 14.25
N PRO A 210 10.18 -6.12 15.12
CA PRO A 210 9.84 -6.51 16.49
C PRO A 210 9.34 -5.30 17.29
#